data_AF-A0A6S6G573-F1
#
_entry.id   AF-A0A6S6G573-F1
#
_cell.length_a   1.000
_cell.length_b   1.000
_cell.length_c   1.000
_cell.angle_alpha   90.00
_cell.angle_beta   90.00
_cell.angle_gamma   90.00
#
_symmetry.space_group_name_H-M   'P 1'
#
loop_
_entity.id
_entity.type
_entity.pdbx_description
1 polymer ?
#
loop_
_entity_poly.entity_id
_entity_poly.type
_entity_poly.pdbx_seq_one_letter_code
_entity_poly.pdbx_strand_id
1 'polypeptide(L)'
;MISWSPSTKHFYHAEIHGSTVPADSVRVTARRHTELLEGQRQGRAILATTTGKPTLSPILKPTVDQLRAFAIADIKAEAARRILAVASIARQTNDNAAIAAFALGLATGTKTADGAQKQEASAALRRRAAIDALRAASNTLEHKIATWSALALSSFDASDDGHWPVEG
;
A
#
# COMPACT_ATOMS: atom_id res chain seq x y z
N MET A 1 5.07 -19.16 41.22
CA MET A 1 5.20 -17.66 41.17
C MET A 1 5.77 -17.22 39.82
N ILE A 2 5.18 -16.20 39.16
CA ILE A 2 5.64 -15.67 37.86
C ILE A 2 6.58 -14.47 38.06
N SER A 3 7.67 -14.45 37.31
CA SER A 3 8.63 -13.34 37.24
C SER A 3 8.98 -13.01 35.80
N TRP A 4 9.45 -11.80 35.54
CA TRP A 4 9.90 -11.32 34.23
C TRP A 4 11.34 -10.84 34.33
N SER A 5 12.21 -11.25 33.41
CA SER A 5 13.59 -10.77 33.35
C SER A 5 13.77 -9.75 32.22
N PRO A 6 14.18 -8.50 32.52
CA PRO A 6 14.50 -7.48 31.50
C PRO A 6 15.58 -7.90 30.51
N SER A 7 16.64 -8.55 30.98
CA SER A 7 17.79 -8.95 30.15
C SER A 7 17.41 -10.01 29.13
N THR A 8 16.62 -11.00 29.55
CA THR A 8 16.23 -12.10 28.66
C THR A 8 14.94 -11.81 27.91
N LYS A 9 14.11 -10.88 28.38
CA LYS A 9 12.76 -10.60 27.86
C LYS A 9 11.84 -11.83 27.89
N HIS A 10 11.94 -12.64 28.94
CA HIS A 10 11.13 -13.84 29.15
C HIS A 10 10.44 -13.84 30.51
N PHE A 11 9.33 -14.59 30.58
CA PHE A 11 8.68 -14.93 31.84
C PHE A 11 9.23 -16.25 32.39
N TYR A 12 9.35 -16.30 33.71
CA TYR A 12 9.83 -17.46 34.45
C TYR A 12 8.84 -17.83 35.53
N HIS A 13 8.72 -19.13 35.78
CA HIS A 13 7.98 -19.68 36.90
C HIS A 13 8.97 -20.30 37.88
N ALA A 14 9.00 -19.82 39.13
CA ALA A 14 9.94 -20.32 40.15
C ALA A 14 9.83 -21.84 40.38
N GLU A 15 8.62 -22.40 40.29
CA GLU A 15 8.35 -23.85 40.43
C GLU A 15 8.89 -24.68 39.27
N ILE A 16 9.04 -24.08 38.08
CA ILE A 16 9.51 -24.77 36.86
C ILE A 16 11.01 -24.53 36.66
N HIS A 17 11.46 -23.30 36.90
CA HIS A 17 12.79 -22.82 36.53
C HIS A 17 13.77 -22.82 37.72
N GLY A 18 13.30 -22.83 38.97
CA GLY A 18 14.16 -22.92 40.16
C GLY A 18 15.31 -21.90 40.16
N SER A 19 16.54 -22.39 40.24
CA SER A 19 17.77 -21.58 40.24
C SER A 19 18.16 -20.97 38.89
N THR A 20 17.44 -21.31 37.80
CA THR A 20 17.68 -20.72 36.48
C THR A 20 16.97 -19.38 36.27
N VAL A 21 16.14 -18.95 37.24
CA VAL A 21 15.50 -17.63 37.22
C VAL A 21 16.59 -16.54 37.33
N PRO A 22 16.70 -15.62 36.35
CA PRO A 22 17.72 -14.57 36.39
C PRO A 22 17.60 -13.65 37.61
N ALA A 23 18.73 -13.15 38.11
CA ALA A 23 18.77 -12.24 39.27
C ALA A 23 18.09 -10.89 39.03
N ASP A 24 18.00 -10.45 37.77
CA ASP A 24 17.30 -9.22 37.36
C ASP A 24 15.77 -9.42 37.25
N SER A 25 15.25 -10.61 37.57
CA SER A 25 13.84 -10.92 37.45
C SER A 25 12.99 -10.16 38.45
N VAL A 26 11.92 -9.54 37.96
CA VAL A 26 10.92 -8.84 38.77
C VAL A 26 9.63 -9.65 38.84
N ARG A 27 8.98 -9.67 40.00
CA ARG A 27 7.71 -10.40 40.20
C ARG A 27 6.58 -9.81 39.35
N VAL A 28 5.79 -10.67 38.72
CA VAL A 28 4.61 -10.30 37.92
C VAL A 28 3.39 -11.06 38.46
N THR A 29 2.24 -10.38 38.57
CA THR A 29 0.99 -11.05 38.97
C THR A 29 0.43 -11.87 37.82
N ALA A 30 -0.34 -12.92 38.10
CA ALA A 30 -0.97 -13.74 37.06
C ALA A 30 -1.85 -12.90 36.12
N ARG A 31 -2.65 -11.97 36.68
CA ARG A 31 -3.45 -11.02 35.89
C ARG A 31 -2.58 -10.19 34.95
N ARG A 32 -1.48 -9.61 35.44
CA ARG A 32 -0.59 -8.78 34.62
C ARG A 32 0.09 -9.59 33.54
N HIS A 33 0.51 -10.82 33.85
CA HIS A 33 1.05 -11.75 32.87
C HIS A 33 0.06 -12.01 31.73
N THR A 34 -1.20 -12.30 32.04
CA THR A 34 -2.27 -12.46 31.03
C THR A 34 -2.48 -11.19 30.19
N GLU A 35 -2.54 -10.01 30.80
CA GLU A 35 -2.66 -8.73 30.07
C GLU A 35 -1.52 -8.51 29.07
N LEU A 36 -0.28 -8.87 29.45
CA LEU A 36 0.91 -8.73 28.61
C LEU A 36 0.89 -9.72 27.45
N LEU A 37 0.54 -10.99 27.69
CA LEU A 37 0.42 -11.99 26.63
C LEU A 37 -0.70 -11.66 25.64
N GLU A 38 -1.83 -11.14 26.13
CA GLU A 38 -2.91 -10.68 25.26
C GLU A 38 -2.48 -9.49 24.39
N GLY A 39 -1.76 -8.52 24.98
CA GLY A 39 -1.18 -7.42 24.21
C GLY A 39 -0.16 -7.90 23.16
N GLN A 40 0.63 -8.92 23.48
CA GLN A 40 1.56 -9.53 22.54
C GLN A 40 0.85 -10.25 21.39
N ARG A 41 -0.24 -10.96 21.69
CA ARG A 41 -1.12 -11.56 20.69
C ARG A 41 -1.73 -10.53 19.74
N GLN A 42 -1.93 -9.30 20.20
CA GLN A 42 -2.36 -8.15 19.40
C GLN A 42 -1.19 -7.43 18.68
N GLY A 43 0.00 -8.03 18.62
CA GLY A 43 1.15 -7.51 17.87
C GLY A 43 2.02 -6.50 18.62
N ARG A 44 1.81 -6.30 19.92
CA ARG A 44 2.62 -5.37 20.74
C ARG A 44 3.85 -6.10 21.29
N ALA A 45 4.98 -5.42 21.40
CA ALA A 45 6.16 -5.99 22.06
C ALA A 45 6.03 -5.85 23.58
N ILE A 46 6.54 -6.82 24.35
CA ILE A 46 6.73 -6.67 25.80
C ILE A 46 8.14 -6.11 26.03
N LEU A 47 8.22 -4.93 26.65
CA LEU A 47 9.45 -4.19 26.92
C LEU A 47 9.65 -4.01 28.42
N ALA A 48 10.89 -3.83 28.85
CA ALA A 48 11.17 -3.41 30.22
C ALA A 48 11.05 -1.89 30.36
N THR A 49 10.44 -1.42 31.45
CA THR A 49 10.52 -0.01 31.87
C THR A 49 11.91 0.32 32.41
N THR A 50 12.16 1.60 32.73
CA THR A 50 13.37 2.04 33.46
C THR A 50 13.55 1.36 34.82
N THR A 51 12.48 0.80 35.39
CA THR A 51 12.48 0.05 36.65
C THR A 51 12.50 -1.47 36.47
N GLY A 52 12.71 -1.96 35.24
CA GLY A 52 12.77 -3.39 34.92
C GLY A 52 11.41 -4.09 34.86
N LYS A 53 10.29 -3.38 35.04
CA LYS A 53 8.96 -3.98 34.98
C LYS A 53 8.50 -4.19 33.54
N PRO A 54 7.80 -5.29 33.22
CA PRO A 54 7.29 -5.48 31.88
C PRO A 54 6.12 -4.54 31.58
N THR A 55 6.19 -3.90 30.42
CA THR A 55 5.15 -3.05 29.84
C THR A 55 4.97 -3.40 28.37
N LEU A 56 3.79 -3.11 27.82
CA LEU A 56 3.58 -3.27 26.38
C LEU A 56 4.08 -2.04 25.65
N SER A 57 4.71 -2.24 24.49
CA SER A 57 5.07 -1.16 23.58
C SER A 57 3.81 -0.37 23.21
N PRO A 58 3.92 0.95 22.98
CA PRO A 58 2.82 1.69 22.39
C PRO A 58 2.49 1.09 21.01
N ILE A 59 1.21 1.08 20.65
CA ILE A 59 0.82 0.86 19.26
C ILE A 59 1.21 2.14 18.53
N LEU A 60 2.16 2.05 17.61
CA LEU A 60 2.49 3.15 16.71
C LEU A 60 1.34 3.26 15.71
N LYS A 61 0.40 4.18 15.98
CA LYS A 61 -0.61 4.54 14.99
C LYS A 61 0.10 5.24 13.83
N PRO A 62 -0.20 4.89 12.56
CA PRO A 62 0.34 5.63 11.43
C PRO A 62 0.01 7.12 11.55
N THR A 63 0.97 7.97 11.19
CA THR A 63 0.69 9.42 11.07
C THR A 63 -0.22 9.66 9.88
N VAL A 64 -0.87 10.84 9.82
CA VAL A 64 -1.66 11.25 8.65
C VAL A 64 -0.82 11.18 7.38
N ASP A 65 0.45 11.58 7.45
CA ASP A 65 1.36 11.56 6.31
C ASP A 65 1.69 10.13 5.85
N GLN A 66 1.85 9.19 6.78
CA GLN A 66 2.02 7.77 6.44
C GLN A 66 0.76 7.18 5.80
N LEU A 67 -0.43 7.47 6.34
CA LEU A 67 -1.70 7.04 5.76
C LEU A 67 -1.87 7.59 4.34
N ARG A 68 -1.50 8.87 4.13
CA ARG A 68 -1.54 9.49 2.80
C ARG A 68 -0.54 8.84 1.84
N ALA A 69 0.67 8.53 2.31
CA ALA A 69 1.66 7.84 1.49
C ALA A 69 1.19 6.45 1.06
N PHE A 70 0.54 5.70 1.95
CA PHE A 70 -0.08 4.41 1.62
C PHE A 70 -1.20 4.58 0.58
N ALA A 71 -2.13 5.51 0.81
CA ALA A 71 -3.20 5.79 -0.15
C ALA A 71 -2.67 6.19 -1.53
N ILE A 72 -1.62 7.02 -1.61
CA ILE A 72 -0.96 7.36 -2.89
C ILE A 72 -0.37 6.11 -3.56
N ALA A 73 0.27 5.23 -2.80
CA ALA A 73 0.81 3.98 -3.35
C ALA A 73 -0.30 3.07 -3.90
N ASP A 74 -1.40 2.95 -3.18
CA ASP A 74 -2.56 2.14 -3.60
C ASP A 74 -3.23 2.72 -4.85
N ILE A 75 -3.41 4.05 -4.93
CA ILE A 75 -3.92 4.73 -6.12
C ILE A 75 -3.03 4.42 -7.34
N LYS A 76 -1.71 4.50 -7.17
CA LYS A 76 -0.76 4.25 -8.27
C LYS A 76 -0.77 2.79 -8.71
N ALA A 77 -0.84 1.87 -7.76
CA ALA A 77 -0.93 0.45 -8.04
C ALA A 77 -2.21 0.12 -8.81
N GLU A 78 -3.33 0.70 -8.41
CA GLU A 78 -4.62 0.49 -9.06
C GLU A 78 -4.68 1.14 -10.45
N ALA A 79 -4.18 2.37 -10.60
CA ALA A 79 -4.03 3.01 -11.91
C ALA A 79 -3.20 2.14 -12.86
N ALA A 80 -2.08 1.58 -12.38
CA ALA A 80 -1.23 0.69 -13.17
C ALA A 80 -1.97 -0.59 -13.57
N ARG A 81 -2.73 -1.21 -12.65
CA ARG A 81 -3.56 -2.39 -12.93
C ARG A 81 -4.57 -2.11 -14.04
N ARG A 82 -5.32 -1.01 -13.94
CA ARG A 82 -6.33 -0.62 -14.95
C ARG A 82 -5.69 -0.26 -16.29
N ILE A 83 -4.56 0.45 -16.30
CA ILE A 83 -3.81 0.76 -17.52
C ILE A 83 -3.38 -0.53 -18.25
N LEU A 84 -2.90 -1.54 -17.50
CA LEU A 84 -2.52 -2.83 -18.07
C LEU A 84 -3.73 -3.63 -18.59
N ALA A 85 -4.91 -3.45 -18.01
CA ALA A 85 -6.15 -4.02 -18.51
C ALA A 85 -6.56 -3.40 -19.87
N VAL A 86 -6.33 -2.09 -20.06
CA VAL A 86 -6.56 -1.42 -21.36
C VAL A 86 -5.56 -1.88 -22.42
N ALA A 87 -4.27 -1.89 -22.08
CA ALA A 87 -3.23 -2.37 -22.98
C ALA A 87 -1.97 -2.78 -22.22
N SER A 88 -1.42 -3.95 -22.57
CA SER A 88 -0.09 -4.35 -22.10
C SER A 88 0.99 -3.34 -22.53
N ILE A 89 2.13 -3.33 -21.83
CA ILE A 89 3.25 -2.44 -22.18
C ILE A 89 3.71 -2.64 -23.62
N ALA A 90 3.82 -3.89 -24.07
CA ALA A 90 4.17 -4.19 -25.46
C ALA A 90 3.14 -3.61 -26.45
N ARG A 91 1.84 -3.68 -26.13
CA ARG A 91 0.81 -3.10 -26.97
C ARG A 91 0.89 -1.57 -26.99
N GLN A 92 1.14 -0.93 -25.86
CA GLN A 92 1.32 0.53 -25.79
C GLN A 92 2.50 0.99 -26.65
N THR A 93 3.61 0.26 -26.63
CA THR A 93 4.77 0.55 -27.50
C THR A 93 4.41 0.43 -28.97
N ASN A 94 3.70 -0.64 -29.36
CA ASN A 94 3.25 -0.83 -30.74
C ASN A 94 2.26 0.26 -31.17
N ASP A 95 1.36 0.66 -30.29
CA ASP A 95 0.39 1.73 -30.55
C ASP A 95 1.10 3.06 -30.79
N ASN A 96 2.11 3.40 -29.98
CA ASN A 96 2.92 4.60 -30.19
C ASN A 96 3.65 4.56 -31.55
N ALA A 97 4.20 3.40 -31.92
CA ALA A 97 4.87 3.21 -33.20
C ALA A 97 3.89 3.32 -34.38
N ALA A 98 2.70 2.72 -34.28
CA ALA A 98 1.65 2.78 -35.31
C ALA A 98 1.16 4.21 -35.51
N ILE A 99 0.93 4.96 -34.43
CA ILE A 99 0.54 6.37 -34.47
C ILE A 99 1.63 7.20 -35.16
N ALA A 100 2.89 7.05 -34.75
CA ALA A 100 4.01 7.80 -35.34
C ALA A 100 4.20 7.47 -36.83
N ALA A 101 4.16 6.18 -37.19
CA ALA A 101 4.31 5.73 -38.58
C ALA A 101 3.14 6.16 -39.47
N PHE A 102 1.92 6.27 -38.92
CA PHE A 102 0.77 6.79 -39.66
C PHE A 102 0.90 8.30 -39.87
N ALA A 103 1.24 9.06 -38.82
CA ALA A 103 1.44 10.51 -38.91
C ALA A 103 2.55 10.89 -39.90
N LEU A 104 3.70 10.18 -39.87
CA LEU A 104 4.78 10.40 -40.83
C LEU A 104 4.35 10.06 -42.26
N GLY A 105 3.58 8.98 -42.44
CA GLY A 105 3.06 8.60 -43.74
C GLY A 105 2.15 9.66 -44.36
N LEU A 106 1.28 10.28 -43.55
CA LEU A 106 0.46 11.41 -43.98
C LEU A 106 1.32 12.63 -44.33
N ALA A 107 2.30 12.96 -43.50
CA ALA A 107 3.16 14.14 -43.71
C ALA A 107 4.04 14.01 -44.97
N THR A 108 4.43 12.79 -45.33
CA THR A 108 5.27 12.50 -46.51
C THR A 108 4.46 12.15 -47.76
N GLY A 109 3.13 12.09 -47.67
CA GLY A 109 2.26 11.65 -48.76
C GLY A 109 2.39 10.15 -49.11
N THR A 110 3.13 9.38 -48.32
CA THR A 110 3.29 7.92 -48.52
C THR A 110 2.12 7.10 -47.96
N LYS A 111 1.24 7.73 -47.18
CA LYS A 111 -0.04 7.16 -46.74
C LYS A 111 -1.17 8.14 -46.98
N THR A 112 -2.36 7.60 -47.22
CA THR A 112 -3.61 8.33 -47.40
C THR A 112 -4.46 8.25 -46.12
N ALA A 113 -5.44 9.15 -46.00
CA ALA A 113 -6.35 9.24 -44.85
C ALA A 113 -7.54 8.25 -44.92
N ASP A 114 -7.38 7.15 -45.67
CA ASP A 114 -8.35 6.07 -45.86
C ASP A 114 -7.69 4.70 -45.63
N GLY A 115 -8.51 3.64 -45.56
CA GLY A 115 -8.02 2.26 -45.45
C GLY A 115 -7.67 1.75 -44.05
N ALA A 116 -7.09 0.54 -44.01
CA ALA A 116 -6.84 -0.24 -42.80
C ALA A 116 -5.83 0.43 -41.85
N GLN A 117 -4.81 1.13 -42.38
CA GLN A 117 -3.82 1.79 -41.52
C GLN A 117 -4.44 2.92 -40.68
N LYS A 118 -5.46 3.62 -41.21
CA LYS A 118 -6.22 4.62 -40.44
C LYS A 118 -7.02 3.98 -39.31
N GLN A 119 -7.65 2.85 -39.57
CA GLN A 119 -8.44 2.14 -38.56
C GLN A 119 -7.53 1.68 -37.41
N GLU A 120 -6.35 1.15 -37.73
CA GLU A 120 -5.35 0.75 -36.73
C GLU A 120 -4.85 1.95 -35.91
N ALA A 121 -4.44 3.04 -36.57
CA ALA A 121 -4.01 4.26 -35.89
C ALA A 121 -5.12 4.85 -35.01
N SER A 122 -6.37 4.82 -35.48
CA SER A 122 -7.54 5.29 -34.72
C SER A 122 -7.82 4.41 -33.50
N ALA A 123 -7.64 3.08 -33.61
CA ALA A 123 -7.75 2.18 -32.47
C ALA A 123 -6.62 2.39 -31.44
N ALA A 124 -5.40 2.63 -31.91
CA ALA A 124 -4.26 2.98 -31.06
C ALA A 124 -4.50 4.29 -30.30
N LEU A 125 -5.01 5.33 -30.98
CA LEU A 125 -5.38 6.60 -30.35
C LEU A 125 -6.46 6.45 -29.28
N ARG A 126 -7.49 5.62 -29.52
CA ARG A 126 -8.53 5.34 -28.52
C ARG A 126 -7.98 4.69 -27.26
N ARG A 127 -7.14 3.66 -27.39
CA ARG A 127 -6.47 3.04 -26.23
C ARG A 127 -5.59 4.03 -25.49
N ARG A 128 -4.82 4.86 -26.23
CA ARG A 128 -3.98 5.88 -25.63
C ARG A 128 -4.79 6.91 -24.84
N ALA A 129 -5.91 7.38 -25.40
CA ALA A 129 -6.80 8.31 -24.72
C ALA A 129 -7.41 7.70 -23.44
N ALA A 130 -7.81 6.43 -23.45
CA ALA A 130 -8.30 5.73 -22.27
C ALA A 130 -7.23 5.62 -21.17
N ILE A 131 -5.99 5.28 -21.54
CA ILE A 131 -4.85 5.23 -20.60
C ILE A 131 -4.56 6.62 -20.02
N ASP A 132 -4.59 7.66 -20.84
CA ASP A 132 -4.33 9.03 -20.37
C ASP A 132 -5.45 9.54 -19.45
N ALA A 133 -6.71 9.12 -19.68
CA ALA A 133 -7.81 9.37 -18.77
C ALA A 133 -7.62 8.69 -17.39
N LEU A 134 -7.13 7.44 -17.36
CA LEU A 134 -6.79 6.74 -16.11
C LEU A 134 -5.66 7.44 -15.35
N ARG A 135 -4.61 7.91 -16.06
CA ARG A 135 -3.53 8.70 -15.45
C ARG A 135 -4.05 10.01 -14.88
N ALA A 136 -4.93 10.71 -15.60
CA ALA A 136 -5.55 11.94 -15.12
C ALA A 136 -6.43 11.71 -13.89
N ALA A 137 -7.18 10.60 -13.85
CA ALA A 137 -7.97 10.20 -12.69
C ALA A 137 -7.09 9.91 -11.47
N SER A 138 -6.00 9.16 -11.63
CA SER A 138 -4.98 8.93 -10.58
C SER A 138 -4.46 10.25 -10.00
N ASN A 139 -4.00 11.17 -10.86
CA ASN A 139 -3.49 12.47 -10.43
C ASN A 139 -4.56 13.30 -9.70
N THR A 140 -5.80 13.27 -10.17
CA THR A 140 -6.92 13.96 -9.54
C THR A 140 -7.20 13.40 -8.15
N LEU A 141 -7.15 12.07 -8.00
CA LEU A 141 -7.40 11.40 -6.73
C LEU A 141 -6.27 11.68 -5.73
N GLU A 142 -5.01 11.61 -6.17
CA GLU A 142 -3.83 12.00 -5.37
C GLU A 142 -3.97 13.44 -4.83
N HIS A 143 -4.45 14.38 -5.67
CA HIS A 143 -4.68 15.75 -5.25
C HIS A 143 -5.84 15.87 -4.24
N LYS A 144 -6.93 15.13 -4.44
CA LYS A 144 -8.09 15.12 -3.53
C LYS A 144 -7.71 14.61 -2.14
N ILE A 145 -6.95 13.52 -2.05
CA ILE A 145 -6.61 12.91 -0.75
C ILE A 145 -5.59 13.73 0.05
N ALA A 146 -4.95 14.72 -0.55
CA ALA A 146 -3.99 15.59 0.12
C ALA A 146 -4.60 16.27 1.37
N THR A 147 -5.88 16.63 1.31
CA THR A 147 -6.60 17.35 2.35
C THR A 147 -7.46 16.45 3.24
N TRP A 148 -7.46 15.14 3.02
CA TRP A 148 -8.29 14.20 3.77
C TRP A 148 -7.82 14.01 5.21
N SER A 149 -8.78 13.70 6.09
CA SER A 149 -8.51 13.36 7.48
C SER A 149 -7.92 11.96 7.61
N ALA A 150 -7.29 11.65 8.76
CA ALA A 150 -6.80 10.31 9.08
C ALA A 150 -7.89 9.24 8.93
N LEU A 151 -9.13 9.54 9.36
CA LEU A 151 -10.24 8.61 9.30
C LEU A 151 -10.60 8.31 7.85
N ALA A 152 -10.76 9.34 7.03
CA ALA A 152 -11.09 9.19 5.60
C ALA A 152 -9.99 8.41 4.84
N LEU A 153 -8.71 8.69 5.12
CA LEU A 153 -7.59 7.95 4.54
C LEU A 153 -7.57 6.49 4.98
N SER A 154 -7.90 6.20 6.24
CA SER A 154 -7.90 4.82 6.77
C SER A 154 -9.04 3.95 6.22
N SER A 155 -10.12 4.57 5.75
CA SER A 155 -11.26 3.89 5.14
C SER A 155 -11.27 3.97 3.61
N PHE A 156 -10.22 4.54 3.01
CA PHE A 156 -10.14 4.72 1.58
C PHE A 156 -9.86 3.39 0.88
N ASP A 157 -10.61 3.11 -0.18
CA ASP A 157 -10.41 1.98 -1.06
C ASP A 157 -10.10 2.49 -2.47
N ALA A 158 -8.84 2.34 -2.90
CA ALA A 158 -8.43 2.76 -4.24
C ALA A 158 -9.12 1.94 -5.35
N SER A 159 -9.62 0.73 -5.06
CA SER A 159 -10.21 -0.16 -6.04
C SER A 159 -11.67 0.18 -6.40
N ASP A 160 -12.33 1.06 -5.64
CA ASP A 160 -13.70 1.51 -5.90
C ASP A 160 -13.83 2.11 -7.31
N ASP A 161 -14.67 1.51 -8.15
CA ASP A 161 -14.95 1.95 -9.52
C ASP A 161 -15.47 3.39 -9.60
N GLY A 162 -16.10 3.91 -8.54
CA GLY A 162 -16.57 5.30 -8.48
C GLY A 162 -15.45 6.34 -8.56
N HIS A 163 -14.19 5.94 -8.38
CA HIS A 163 -13.02 6.80 -8.50
C HIS A 163 -12.39 6.84 -9.89
N TRP A 164 -12.77 5.92 -10.78
CA TRP A 164 -12.12 5.71 -12.07
C TRP A 164 -13.08 5.99 -13.23
N PRO A 165 -12.56 6.44 -14.39
CA PRO A 165 -13.38 6.52 -15.59
C PRO A 165 -13.87 5.12 -15.97
N VAL A 166 -15.09 5.05 -16.50
CA VAL A 166 -15.68 3.80 -17.01
C VAL A 166 -14.76 3.23 -18.09
N GLU A 167 -14.42 1.94 -17.98
CA GLU A 167 -13.64 1.25 -19.02
C GLU A 167 -14.47 1.22 -20.30
N GLY A 168 -13.97 1.86 -21.36
CA GLY A 168 -14.64 1.99 -22.66
C GLY A 168 -14.24 0.93 -23.67
#